data_AF-Q92GG7-F1
#
_entry.id   AF-Q92GG7-F1
#
_cell.length_a   1.000
_cell.length_b   1.000
_cell.length_c   1.000
_cell.angle_alpha   90.00
_cell.angle_beta   90.00
_cell.angle_gamma   90.00
#
_symmetry.space_group_name_H-M   'P 1'
#
loop_
_entity.id
_entity.type
_entity.pdbx_description
1 polymer ?
#
loop_
_entity_poly.entity_id
_entity_poly.type
_entity_poly.pdbx_seq_one_letter_code
_entity_poly.pdbx_strand_id
1 'polypeptide(L)'
;MDYDKRALYYWAKMYTEQLKEGSDYVALNKTIEIHILNFTSITDTDEYHNSFQLKEIKSGLVYFKDIELHTIEINKFAKHPKEELSDVVKKVKNALDIWLAF
;
A
#
# COMPACT_ATOMS: atom_id res chain seq x y z
N MET A 1 2.08 11.06 -13.88
CA MET A 1 2.90 11.06 -12.65
C MET A 1 3.41 9.63 -12.48
N ASP A 2 4.72 9.38 -12.43
CA ASP A 2 5.30 8.02 -12.37
C ASP A 2 5.29 7.44 -10.94
N TYR A 3 4.13 7.46 -10.29
CA TYR A 3 4.00 6.97 -8.91
C TYR A 3 4.31 5.47 -8.79
N ASP A 4 3.75 4.66 -9.69
CA ASP A 4 3.93 3.21 -9.78
C ASP A 4 5.41 2.81 -9.80
N LYS A 5 6.22 3.46 -10.66
CA LYS A 5 7.66 3.19 -10.76
C LYS A 5 8.41 3.65 -9.51
N ARG A 6 8.01 4.78 -8.91
CA ARG A 6 8.62 5.28 -7.67
C ARG A 6 8.37 4.35 -6.49
N ALA A 7 7.15 3.80 -6.36
CA ALA A 7 6.84 2.81 -5.33
C ALA A 7 7.74 1.58 -5.44
N LEU A 8 7.83 0.99 -6.62
CA LEU A 8 8.71 -0.16 -6.84
C LEU A 8 10.19 0.17 -6.60
N TYR A 9 10.64 1.36 -7.02
CA TYR A 9 12.01 1.81 -6.79
C TYR A 9 12.34 1.92 -5.28
N TYR A 10 11.45 2.54 -4.50
CA TYR A 10 11.67 2.71 -3.07
C TYR A 10 11.55 1.40 -2.30
N TRP A 11 10.60 0.53 -2.62
CA TRP A 11 10.55 -0.82 -2.05
C TRP A 11 11.86 -1.58 -2.27
N ALA A 12 12.36 -1.60 -3.51
CA ALA A 12 13.59 -2.30 -3.85
C ALA A 12 14.78 -1.72 -3.09
N LYS A 13 14.87 -0.39 -3.02
CA LYS A 13 15.90 0.30 -2.23
C LYS A 13 15.85 -0.13 -0.76
N MET A 14 14.69 -0.05 -0.10
CA MET A 14 14.55 -0.46 1.31
C MET A 14 14.91 -1.92 1.53
N TYR A 15 14.57 -2.81 0.59
CA TYR A 15 14.91 -4.22 0.68
C TYR A 15 16.43 -4.43 0.58
N THR A 16 17.11 -3.76 -0.35
CA THR A 16 18.57 -3.87 -0.49
C THR A 16 19.35 -3.23 0.66
N GLU A 17 18.85 -2.13 1.24
CA GLU A 17 19.50 -1.41 2.34
C GLU A 17 19.53 -2.20 3.66
N GLN A 18 18.79 -3.31 3.75
CA GLN A 18 18.87 -4.23 4.89
C GLN A 18 20.25 -4.91 4.98
N LEU A 19 20.94 -5.10 3.85
CA LEU A 19 22.21 -5.80 3.80
C LEU A 19 23.38 -4.84 3.70
N LYS A 20 24.49 -5.21 4.36
CA LYS A 20 25.80 -4.61 4.14
C LYS A 20 26.62 -5.50 3.21
N GLU A 21 27.67 -4.93 2.62
CA GLU A 21 28.61 -5.71 1.81
C GLU A 21 29.11 -6.96 2.57
N GLY A 22 29.05 -8.12 1.91
CA GLY A 22 29.42 -9.42 2.49
C GLY A 22 28.33 -10.11 3.33
N SER A 23 27.13 -9.53 3.45
CA SER A 23 26.01 -10.19 4.16
C SER A 23 25.38 -11.31 3.33
N ASP A 24 24.87 -12.36 4.00
CA ASP A 24 24.09 -13.42 3.36
C ASP A 24 22.65 -12.94 3.07
N TYR A 25 22.11 -13.32 1.92
CA TYR A 25 20.73 -13.01 1.51
C TYR A 25 19.67 -13.63 2.43
N VAL A 26 19.99 -14.69 3.19
CA VAL A 26 19.08 -15.26 4.20
C VAL A 26 18.70 -14.26 5.29
N ALA A 27 19.49 -13.19 5.48
CA ALA A 27 19.21 -12.14 6.44
C ALA A 27 18.16 -11.12 5.95
N LEU A 28 17.74 -11.18 4.67
CA LEU A 28 16.68 -10.33 4.16
C LEU A 28 15.34 -10.68 4.82
N ASN A 29 14.64 -9.65 5.24
CA ASN A 29 13.31 -9.75 5.83
C ASN A 29 12.27 -9.17 4.88
N LYS A 30 11.05 -9.70 4.99
CA LYS A 30 9.88 -9.13 4.33
C LYS A 30 9.81 -7.61 4.54
N THR A 31 9.71 -6.89 3.43
CA THR A 31 9.50 -5.45 3.39
C THR A 31 8.05 -5.15 3.02
N ILE A 32 7.34 -4.50 3.94
CA ILE A 32 5.99 -3.97 3.72
C ILE A 32 6.12 -2.46 3.50
N GLU A 33 5.65 -1.97 2.36
CA GLU A 33 5.62 -0.55 2.06
C GLU A 33 4.18 -0.04 2.12
N ILE A 34 3.94 1.09 2.80
CA ILE A 34 2.61 1.70 2.92
C ILE A 34 2.68 3.13 2.39
N HIS A 35 1.94 3.39 1.33
CA HIS A 35 1.89 4.69 0.67
C HIS A 35 0.56 5.36 0.92
N ILE A 36 0.60 6.56 1.49
CA ILE A 36 -0.58 7.37 1.76
C ILE A 36 -0.64 8.47 0.70
N LEU A 37 -1.70 8.47 -0.09
CA LEU A 37 -1.87 9.29 -1.28
C LEU A 37 -3.06 10.24 -1.14
N ASN A 38 -2.88 11.48 -1.58
CA ASN A 38 -3.95 12.47 -1.71
C ASN A 38 -4.49 12.59 -3.15
N PHE A 39 -4.18 11.61 -4.01
CA PHE A 39 -4.63 11.51 -5.40
C PHE A 39 -4.95 10.06 -5.74
N THR A 40 -5.80 9.85 -6.76
CA THR A 40 -6.08 8.52 -7.29
C THR A 40 -4.94 8.05 -8.19
N SER A 41 -4.27 6.99 -7.80
CA SER A 41 -3.32 6.24 -8.61
C SER A 41 -3.85 4.89 -9.08
N ILE A 42 -4.71 4.24 -8.31
CA ILE A 42 -5.28 2.93 -8.66
C ILE A 42 -6.68 3.17 -9.24
N THR A 43 -6.87 3.04 -10.55
CA THR A 43 -8.15 3.39 -11.19
C THR A 43 -9.14 2.24 -11.29
N ASP A 44 -8.66 1.01 -11.17
CA ASP A 44 -9.45 -0.19 -11.48
C ASP A 44 -10.32 -0.68 -10.29
N THR A 45 -10.31 0.07 -9.19
CA THR A 45 -11.07 -0.23 -7.97
C THR A 45 -11.43 1.05 -7.22
N ASP A 46 -12.62 1.04 -6.63
CA ASP A 46 -13.11 2.12 -5.75
C ASP A 46 -12.58 2.01 -4.31
N GLU A 47 -11.87 0.93 -3.97
CA GLU A 47 -11.28 0.74 -2.65
C GLU A 47 -10.21 1.80 -2.36
N TYR A 48 -10.31 2.41 -1.18
CA TYR A 48 -9.33 3.39 -0.71
C TYR A 48 -8.04 2.72 -0.22
N HIS A 49 -8.11 1.47 0.25
CA HIS A 49 -6.97 0.68 0.68
C HIS A 49 -6.79 -0.52 -0.24
N ASN A 50 -5.64 -0.62 -0.89
CA ASN A 50 -5.27 -1.76 -1.73
C ASN A 50 -3.99 -2.40 -1.20
N SER A 51 -3.90 -3.72 -1.26
CA SER A 51 -2.69 -4.50 -0.92
C SER A 51 -2.28 -5.32 -2.15
N PHE A 52 -1.00 -5.23 -2.50
CA PHE A 52 -0.41 -5.87 -3.67
C PHE A 52 0.72 -6.81 -3.27
N GLN A 53 0.75 -7.96 -3.94
CA GLN A 53 1.75 -9.03 -3.76
C GLN A 53 2.09 -9.62 -5.13
N LEU A 54 3.27 -10.24 -5.25
CA LEU A 54 3.64 -10.99 -6.45
C LEU A 54 2.91 -12.33 -6.48
N LYS A 55 2.33 -12.65 -7.65
CA LYS A 55 1.56 -13.88 -7.86
C LYS A 55 2.05 -14.57 -9.13
N GLU A 56 2.12 -15.91 -9.11
CA GLU A 56 2.26 -16.69 -10.33
C GLU A 56 1.01 -16.49 -11.20
N ILE A 57 1.21 -16.27 -12.49
CA ILE A 57 0.17 -15.74 -13.39
C ILE A 57 -0.98 -16.73 -13.59
N LYS A 58 -0.72 -18.03 -13.65
CA LYS A 58 -1.75 -19.04 -13.97
C LYS A 58 -2.53 -19.51 -12.75
N SER A 59 -1.84 -19.75 -11.64
CA SER A 59 -2.38 -20.34 -10.41
C SER A 59 -2.73 -19.29 -9.36
N GLY A 60 -2.20 -18.07 -9.46
CA GLY A 60 -2.31 -17.04 -8.43
C GLY A 60 -1.44 -17.30 -7.20
N LEU A 61 -0.56 -18.31 -7.23
CA LEU A 61 0.29 -18.68 -6.09
C LEU A 61 1.19 -17.52 -5.66
N VAL A 62 1.13 -17.16 -4.38
CA VAL A 62 2.03 -16.20 -3.74
C VAL A 62 3.27 -16.95 -3.23
N TYR A 63 4.26 -17.14 -4.10
CA TYR A 63 5.50 -17.81 -3.74
C TYR A 63 6.46 -16.86 -3.00
N PHE A 64 6.71 -15.69 -3.58
CA PHE A 64 7.55 -14.65 -2.98
C PHE A 64 6.72 -13.83 -1.99
N LYS A 65 7.08 -13.91 -0.70
CA LYS A 65 6.31 -13.29 0.40
C LYS A 65 6.98 -12.04 0.97
N ASP A 66 8.16 -11.70 0.47
CA ASP A 66 8.98 -10.62 1.03
C ASP A 66 8.58 -9.23 0.53
N ILE A 67 7.72 -9.16 -0.48
CA ILE A 67 7.14 -7.91 -1.00
C ILE A 67 5.66 -7.82 -0.66
N GLU A 68 5.28 -6.72 -0.04
CA GLU A 68 3.89 -6.30 0.08
C GLU A 68 3.81 -4.79 -0.02
N LEU A 69 2.94 -4.28 -0.90
CA LEU A 69 2.74 -2.86 -1.12
C LEU A 69 1.31 -2.51 -0.78
N HIS A 70 1.12 -1.50 0.06
CA HIS A 70 -0.19 -0.95 0.36
C HIS A 70 -0.31 0.46 -0.18
N THR A 71 -1.45 0.77 -0.78
CA THR A 71 -1.83 2.14 -1.13
C THR A 71 -3.07 2.53 -0.35
N ILE A 72 -3.02 3.69 0.29
CA ILE A 72 -4.14 4.31 1.02
C ILE A 72 -4.45 5.64 0.32
N GLU A 73 -5.46 5.64 -0.53
CA GLU A 73 -5.89 6.79 -1.33
C GLU A 73 -6.97 7.58 -0.57
N ILE A 74 -6.55 8.60 0.17
CA ILE A 74 -7.41 9.37 1.09
C ILE A 74 -8.61 9.97 0.36
N ASN A 75 -8.41 10.42 -0.89
CA ASN A 75 -9.46 11.02 -1.71
C ASN A 75 -10.58 10.04 -2.11
N LYS A 76 -10.37 8.73 -1.99
CA LYS A 76 -11.42 7.72 -2.17
C LYS A 76 -12.20 7.43 -0.89
N PHE A 77 -11.58 7.59 0.27
CA PHE A 77 -12.23 7.41 1.57
C PHE A 77 -13.23 8.54 1.85
N ALA A 78 -12.76 9.78 1.73
CA ALA A 78 -13.57 10.99 1.87
C ALA A 78 -13.80 11.63 0.49
N LYS A 79 -14.79 11.11 -0.26
CA LYS A 79 -15.07 11.52 -1.66
C LYS A 79 -15.46 13.00 -1.79
N HIS A 80 -15.92 13.63 -0.71
CA HIS A 80 -16.28 15.04 -0.70
C HIS A 80 -15.73 15.77 0.54
N PRO A 81 -15.09 16.95 0.39
CA PRO A 81 -14.63 17.77 1.52
C PRO A 81 -15.77 18.34 2.39
N LYS A 82 -17.04 18.05 2.04
CA LYS A 82 -18.26 18.41 2.77
C LYS A 82 -19.05 17.18 3.23
N GLU A 83 -18.45 15.99 3.22
CA GLU A 83 -19.09 14.84 3.88
C GLU A 83 -19.27 15.17 5.36
N GLU A 84 -20.51 15.12 5.82
CA GLU A 84 -20.83 15.32 7.23
C GLU A 84 -20.12 14.24 8.05
N LEU A 85 -19.63 14.60 9.24
CA LEU A 85 -18.96 13.66 10.14
C LEU A 85 -19.81 12.40 10.39
N SER A 86 -21.14 12.56 10.42
CA SER A 86 -22.09 11.45 10.57
C SER A 86 -22.03 10.42 9.44
N ASP A 87 -21.66 10.82 8.23
CA ASP A 87 -21.52 9.92 7.08
C ASP A 87 -20.12 9.29 7.00
N VAL A 88 -19.09 10.00 7.47
CA VAL A 88 -17.73 9.45 7.61
C VAL A 88 -17.71 8.38 8.71
N VAL A 89 -18.35 8.62 9.85
CA VAL A 89 -18.44 7.65 10.96
C VAL A 89 -19.13 6.35 10.54
N LYS A 90 -20.13 6.39 9.64
CA LYS A 90 -20.78 5.18 9.10
C LYS A 90 -19.83 4.31 8.26
N LYS A 91 -18.76 4.89 7.70
CA LYS A 91 -17.74 4.18 6.91
C LYS A 91 -16.65 3.56 7.78
N VAL A 92 -16.57 3.94 9.06
CA VAL A 92 -15.57 3.43 10.01
C VAL A 92 -15.87 1.98 10.36
N LYS A 93 -14.97 1.08 9.96
CA LYS A 93 -15.02 -0.36 10.25
C LYS A 93 -13.82 -0.82 11.06
N ASN A 94 -12.70 -0.12 10.98
CA ASN A 94 -11.45 -0.50 11.64
C ASN A 94 -10.63 0.72 12.09
N ALA A 95 -9.50 0.46 12.73
CA ALA A 95 -8.62 1.50 13.27
C ALA A 95 -7.98 2.38 12.18
N LEU A 96 -7.79 1.87 10.97
CA LEU A 96 -7.30 2.66 9.83
C LEU A 96 -8.36 3.68 9.39
N ASP A 97 -9.64 3.29 9.36
CA ASP A 97 -10.73 4.21 9.04
C ASP A 97 -10.85 5.35 10.06
N ILE A 98 -10.63 5.04 11.35
CA ILE A 98 -10.58 6.07 12.41
C ILE A 98 -9.44 7.04 12.10
N TRP A 99 -8.24 6.53 11.84
CA TRP A 99 -7.07 7.38 11.56
C TRP A 99 -7.26 8.26 10.31
N LEU A 100 -8.01 7.80 9.31
CA LEU A 100 -8.31 8.60 8.12
C LEU A 100 -9.38 9.67 8.32
N ALA A 101 -10.16 9.61 9.40
CA ALA A 101 -11.27 10.52 9.68
C ALA A 101 -10.89 11.72 10.58
N PHE A 102 -9.71 11.69 11.23
CA PHE A 102 -9.22 12.71 12.17
C PHE A 102 -7.89 13.32 11.70
#